data_AF-A0A0A0NTT5-F1
#
_entry.id   AF-A0A0A0NTT5-F1
#
_cell.length_a   1.000
_cell.length_b   1.000
_cell.length_c   1.000
_cell.angle_alpha   90.00
_cell.angle_beta   90.00
_cell.angle_gamma   90.00
#
_symmetry.space_group_name_H-M   'P 1'
#
loop_
_entity.id
_entity.type
_entity.pdbx_description
1 polymer ?
#
loop_
_entity_poly.entity_id
_entity_poly.type
_entity_poly.pdbx_seq_one_letter_code
_entity_poly.pdbx_strand_id
1 'polypeptide(L)' 'MSAPREPHLPPAQAPWVAERGDKLRITAVRTFLTAPQGCPYLIARVETNDPGLYGLGRASTDGSVQRP' A
#
# COMPACT_ATOMS: atom_id res chain seq x y z
N MET A 1 -15.03 -9.49 -28.35
CA MET A 1 -16.06 -9.73 -27.31
C MET A 1 -15.51 -9.24 -25.98
N SER A 2 -16.09 -8.19 -25.41
CA SER A 2 -15.70 -7.70 -24.08
C SER A 2 -16.18 -8.68 -23.01
N ALA A 3 -15.32 -8.99 -22.04
CA ALA A 3 -15.71 -9.81 -20.89
C ALA A 3 -16.90 -9.16 -20.16
N PRO A 4 -17.87 -9.96 -19.67
CA PRO A 4 -18.96 -9.44 -18.84
C PRO A 4 -18.35 -8.73 -17.62
N ARG A 5 -18.80 -7.51 -17.32
CA ARG A 5 -18.40 -6.80 -16.09
C ARG A 5 -18.94 -7.61 -14.91
N GLU A 6 -18.04 -8.27 -14.19
CA GLU A 6 -18.41 -8.93 -12.94
C GLU A 6 -19.05 -7.93 -11.97
N PRO A 7 -20.06 -8.34 -11.18
CA PRO A 7 -20.58 -7.51 -10.11
C PRO A 7 -19.44 -7.12 -9.18
N HIS A 8 -19.23 -5.83 -8.96
CA HIS A 8 -18.27 -5.36 -7.98
C HIS A 8 -18.81 -5.69 -6.59
N LEU A 9 -18.39 -6.83 -6.05
CA LEU A 9 -18.61 -7.11 -4.64
C LEU A 9 -17.92 -6.01 -3.83
N PRO A 10 -18.54 -5.52 -2.74
CA PRO A 10 -17.88 -4.60 -1.85
C PRO A 10 -16.56 -5.21 -1.38
N PRO A 11 -15.48 -4.42 -1.29
CA PRO A 11 -14.19 -4.94 -0.86
C PRO A 11 -14.33 -5.62 0.49
N ALA A 12 -13.69 -6.78 0.65
CA ALA A 12 -13.67 -7.49 1.92
C ALA A 12 -13.12 -6.56 3.00
N GLN A 13 -13.91 -6.38 4.06
CA GLN A 13 -13.53 -5.52 5.16
C GLN A 13 -12.46 -6.23 6.00
N ALA A 14 -11.36 -5.54 6.26
CA ALA A 14 -10.28 -6.14 7.03
C ALA A 14 -10.71 -6.43 8.48
N PRO A 15 -10.25 -7.54 9.08
CA PRO A 15 -10.75 -8.00 10.38
C PRO A 15 -10.52 -7.00 11.52
N TRP A 16 -9.46 -6.18 11.43
CA TRP A 16 -9.16 -5.14 12.41
C TRP A 16 -10.09 -3.92 12.33
N VAL A 17 -10.93 -3.80 11.31
CA VAL A 17 -11.85 -2.67 11.16
C VAL A 17 -12.96 -2.72 12.20
N ALA A 18 -13.44 -3.90 12.57
CA ALA A 18 -14.47 -4.06 13.60
C ALA A 18 -13.96 -3.65 15.00
N GLU A 19 -12.69 -3.93 15.30
CA GLU A 19 -12.10 -3.62 16.61
C GLU A 19 -11.61 -2.17 16.72
N ARG A 20 -11.03 -1.61 15.65
CA ARG A 20 -10.39 -0.28 15.68
C ARG A 20 -11.27 0.85 15.11
N GLY A 21 -12.21 0.53 14.23
CA GLY A 21 -13.17 1.48 13.65
C GLY A 21 -12.53 2.76 13.06
N ASP A 22 -13.33 3.82 12.98
CA ASP A 22 -12.96 5.18 12.54
C ASP A 22 -11.88 5.88 13.38
N LYS A 23 -11.30 5.21 14.39
CA LYS A 23 -10.28 5.82 15.26
C LYS A 23 -8.88 5.71 14.66
N LEU A 24 -8.64 4.72 13.80
CA LEU A 24 -7.34 4.57 13.14
C LEU A 24 -7.19 5.64 12.07
N ARG A 25 -6.12 6.43 12.18
CA ARG A 25 -5.79 7.52 11.26
C ARG A 25 -4.34 7.40 10.84
N ILE A 26 -4.11 7.61 9.55
CA ILE A 26 -2.75 7.78 9.01
C ILE A 26 -2.22 9.12 9.53
N THR A 27 -1.03 9.11 10.12
CA THR A 27 -0.39 10.31 10.69
C THR A 27 0.78 10.79 9.84
N ALA A 28 1.46 9.89 9.14
CA ALA A 28 2.53 10.23 8.22
C ALA A 28 2.73 9.16 7.14
N VAL A 29 3.32 9.57 6.02
CA VAL A 29 3.83 8.68 4.98
C VAL A 29 5.28 9.05 4.70
N ARG A 30 6.18 8.07 4.73
CA ARG A 30 7.61 8.26 4.45
C ARG A 30 8.08 7.27 3.41
N THR A 31 8.96 7.72 2.54
CA THR A 31 9.57 6.90 1.50
C THR A 31 11.04 6.64 1.81
N PHE A 32 11.47 5.40 1.61
CA PHE A 32 12.85 4.96 1.77
C PHE A 32 13.34 4.40 0.44
N LEU A 33 14.41 4.99 -0.08
CA LEU A 33 15.12 4.46 -1.23
C LEU A 33 16.27 3.58 -0.74
N THR A 34 16.41 2.39 -1.30
CA THR A 34 17.48 1.45 -0.95
C THR A 34 17.88 0.58 -2.14
N ALA A 35 19.05 -0.04 -2.09
CA ALA A 35 19.55 -0.90 -3.16
C ALA A 35 20.36 -2.10 -2.64
N PRO A 36 19.78 -2.96 -1.79
CA PRO A 36 20.52 -4.08 -1.17
C PRO A 36 21.02 -5.13 -2.18
N GLN A 37 20.41 -5.22 -3.37
CA GLN A 37 20.80 -6.15 -4.45
C GLN A 37 21.32 -5.41 -5.70
N GLY A 38 21.74 -4.14 -5.56
CA GLY A 38 22.18 -3.32 -6.68
C GLY A 38 21.04 -2.76 -7.55
N CYS A 39 19.78 -3.14 -7.29
CA CYS A 39 18.60 -2.57 -7.95
C CYS A 39 17.90 -1.54 -7.04
N PRO A 40 17.32 -0.46 -7.59
CA PRO A 40 16.61 0.53 -6.79
C PRO A 40 15.27 0.00 -6.27
N TYR A 41 15.10 0.05 -4.94
CA TYR A 41 13.85 -0.25 -4.25
C TYR A 41 13.29 1.01 -3.60
N LEU A 42 11.99 1.24 -3.79
CA LEU A 42 11.24 2.29 -3.12
C LEU A 42 10.23 1.64 -2.18
N ILE A 43 10.41 1.86 -0.89
CA ILE A 43 9.54 1.37 0.18
C ILE A 43 8.79 2.54 0.78
N ALA A 44 7.47 2.42 0.86
CA ALA A 44 6.61 3.36 1.58
C ALA A 44 6.30 2.81 2.97
N ARG A 45 6.53 3.63 4.00
CA ARG A 45 6.05 3.40 5.37
C ARG A 45 4.88 4.33 5.64
N VAL A 46 3.79 3.77 6.16
CA VAL A 46 2.60 4.51 6.56
C VAL A 46 2.48 4.42 8.08
N GLU A 47 2.68 5.52 8.77
CA GLU A 47 2.51 5.62 10.22
C GLU A 47 1.06 5.87 10.58
N THR A 48 0.66 5.40 11.76
CA THR A 48 -0.69 5.59 12.28
C THR A 48 -0.66 6.30 13.63
N ASN A 49 -1.83 6.74 14.09
CA ASN A 49 -2.01 7.30 15.44
C ASN A 49 -2.02 6.23 16.54
N ASP A 50 -1.84 4.95 16.20
CA ASP A 50 -1.64 3.88 17.18
C ASP A 50 -0.14 3.57 17.33
N PRO A 51 0.45 3.78 18.54
CA PRO A 51 1.86 3.52 18.78
C PRO A 51 2.30 2.11 18.37
N GLY A 52 3.28 2.04 17.48
CA GLY A 52 3.85 0.77 17.01
C GLY A 52 3.14 0.15 15.81
N LEU A 53 1.92 0.57 15.46
CA LEU A 53 1.28 0.15 14.21
C LEU A 53 1.72 1.03 13.03
N TYR A 54 2.31 0.39 12.02
CA TYR A 54 2.62 1.00 10.74
C TYR A 54 2.48 -0.02 9.61
N GLY A 55 2.14 0.46 8.41
CA GLY A 55 2.14 -0.33 7.19
C GLY A 55 3.45 -0.18 6.41
N LEU A 56 3.84 -1.23 5.67
CA LEU A 56 4.92 -1.20 4.69
C LEU A 56 4.40 -1.61 3.32
N GLY A 57 4.76 -0.85 2.29
CA GLY A 57 4.38 -1.13 0.90
C GLY A 57 5.56 -1.02 -0.05
N ARG A 58 5.56 -1.86 -1.08
CA ARG A 58 6.48 -1.72 -2.22
C ARG A 58 5.88 -0.73 -3.21
N ALA A 59 6.69 0.24 -3.64
CA ALA A 59 6.28 1.26 -4.60
C ALA A 59 7.33 1.48 -5.70
N SER A 60 8.24 0.51 -5.91
CA SER A 60 9.08 0.47 -7.11
C SER A 60 8.25 0.22 -8.36
N THR A 61 8.59 0.91 -9.46
CA THR A 61 8.14 0.50 -10.80
C THR A 61 8.74 -0.86 -11.15
N ASP A 62 8.12 -1.64 -12.03
CA ASP A 62 8.64 -2.98 -12.39
C ASP A 62 9.87 -2.94 -13.32
N GLY A 63 10.40 -1.74 -13.60
CA GLY A 63 11.50 -1.55 -14.55
C GLY A 63 11.06 -1.36 -16.00
N SER A 64 9.77 -1.46 -16.31
CA SER A 64 9.22 -0.95 -17.57
C SER A 64 9.33 0.57 -17.59
N VAL A 65 10.45 1.06 -18.11
CA VAL A 65 10.55 2.42 -18.63
C VAL A 65 9.55 2.49 -19.77
N GLN A 66 8.43 3.20 -19.55
CA GLN A 66 7.60 3.66 -20.66
C GLN A 66 8.49 4.60 -21.49
N ARG A 67 9.13 4.06 -22.53
CA ARG A 67 9.80 4.90 -23.54
C ARG A 67 8.70 5.74 -24.22
N PRO A 68 8.98 7.01 -24.52
CA PRO A 68 8.06 7.82 -25.30
C PRO A 68 7.74 7.17 -26.66
#